data_AF-A0A2T6G1Y2-F1
#
_entry.id   AF-A0A2T6G1Y2-F1
#
_cell.length_a   1.000
_cell.length_b   1.000
_cell.length_c   1.000
_cell.angle_alpha   90.00
_cell.angle_beta   90.00
_cell.angle_gamma   90.00
#
_symmetry.space_group_name_H-M   'P 1'
#
loop_
_entity.id
_entity.type
_entity.pdbx_description
1 polymer ?
#
loop_
_entity_poly.entity_id
_entity_poly.type
_entity_poly.pdbx_seq_one_letter_code
_entity_poly.pdbx_strand_id
1 'polypeptide(L)'
;MLKKRILGITMVAMLALSSGQAMGAKEDATRGSVDLTNADVTPFAVSPITMETTENVGGGTWDYGTKSEWQGWLVWKKRVWSNYNHPTKAHASTASIGTQTNFSGYTLSGTTSYASALGDLSAQTHAYWQTYD
;
A
#
# COMPACT_ATOMS: atom_id res chain seq x y z
N MET A 1 -15.69 52.01 48.40
CA MET A 1 -14.99 51.48 47.22
C MET A 1 -16.03 51.01 46.19
N LEU A 2 -16.05 51.70 45.04
CA LEU A 2 -16.66 51.45 43.72
C LEU A 2 -17.60 50.21 43.56
N LYS A 3 -18.93 50.33 43.65
CA LYS A 3 -19.94 50.57 42.57
C LYS A 3 -19.65 49.91 41.21
N LYS A 4 -20.62 49.11 40.73
CA LYS A 4 -21.23 49.22 39.37
C LYS A 4 -22.51 48.38 39.28
N ARG A 5 -23.58 49.01 38.78
CA ARG A 5 -24.91 48.45 38.50
C ARG A 5 -25.03 48.21 36.98
N ILE A 6 -26.13 47.55 36.56
CA ILE A 6 -26.81 47.67 35.24
C ILE A 6 -26.15 46.83 34.11
N LEU A 7 -26.80 46.11 33.16
CA LEU A 7 -28.14 46.10 32.54
C LEU A 7 -28.34 44.72 31.87
N GLY A 8 -29.57 44.22 31.72
CA GLY A 8 -29.90 43.09 30.82
C GLY A 8 -30.26 43.58 29.40
N ILE A 9 -30.02 42.75 28.38
CA ILE A 9 -30.55 42.94 27.01
C ILE A 9 -30.95 41.58 26.40
N THR A 10 -32.09 41.63 25.74
CA THR A 10 -32.95 40.62 25.11
C THR A 10 -32.44 40.12 23.74
N MET A 11 -32.94 38.93 23.34
CA MET A 11 -32.96 38.27 22.02
C MET A 11 -32.44 39.03 20.77
N VAL A 12 -31.64 38.32 19.97
CA VAL A 12 -31.65 38.41 18.51
C VAL A 12 -31.65 37.00 17.93
N ALA A 13 -32.74 36.63 17.26
CA ALA A 13 -32.80 35.49 16.34
C ALA A 13 -32.25 35.95 14.98
N MET A 14 -31.25 35.26 14.43
CA MET A 14 -30.86 35.40 13.03
C MET A 14 -30.40 34.07 12.43
N LEU A 15 -31.19 33.63 11.46
CA LEU A 15 -30.82 33.07 10.15
C LEU A 15 -30.04 31.76 10.12
N ALA A 16 -30.76 30.72 9.72
CA ALA A 16 -30.20 29.52 9.11
C ALA A 16 -29.33 29.91 7.89
N LEU A 17 -28.03 29.61 7.96
CA LEU A 17 -27.21 29.39 6.78
C LEU A 17 -26.80 27.91 6.77
N SER A 18 -27.23 27.24 5.71
CA SER A 18 -26.83 25.89 5.32
C SER A 18 -25.30 25.80 5.22
N SER A 19 -24.63 25.32 6.25
CA SER A 19 -23.29 24.76 6.09
C SER A 19 -23.48 23.36 5.53
N GLY A 20 -23.54 23.26 4.20
CA GLY A 20 -23.28 22.00 3.52
C GLY A 20 -22.02 21.42 4.14
N GLN A 21 -22.13 20.20 4.68
CA GLN A 21 -20.98 19.47 5.16
C GLN A 21 -20.05 19.36 3.95
N ALA A 22 -18.93 20.08 4.00
CA ALA A 22 -17.85 19.85 3.06
C ALA A 22 -17.45 18.39 3.23
N MET A 23 -17.88 17.54 2.30
CA MET A 23 -17.35 16.19 2.19
C MET A 23 -15.88 16.36 1.82
N GLY A 24 -15.01 16.33 2.83
CA GLY A 24 -13.58 16.20 2.61
C GLY A 24 -13.36 14.92 1.81
N ALA A 25 -12.87 15.03 0.58
CA ALA A 25 -12.44 13.88 -0.18
C ALA A 25 -11.38 13.16 0.66
N LYS A 26 -11.63 11.88 0.96
CA LYS A 26 -10.60 11.01 1.54
C LYS A 26 -9.52 10.88 0.47
N GLU A 27 -8.38 11.54 0.67
CA GLU A 27 -7.24 11.31 -0.21
C GLU A 27 -6.78 9.86 -0.03
N ASP A 28 -6.85 9.09 -1.11
CA ASP A 28 -6.29 7.76 -1.13
C ASP A 28 -4.78 7.84 -0.95
N ALA A 29 -4.21 6.91 -0.17
CA ALA A 29 -2.77 6.85 0.02
C ALA A 29 -2.05 6.77 -1.34
N THR A 30 -0.96 7.50 -1.51
CA THR A 30 -0.21 7.54 -2.79
C THR A 30 0.92 6.52 -2.85
N ARG A 31 1.16 5.78 -1.76
CA ARG A 31 2.15 4.72 -1.65
C ARG A 31 1.82 3.78 -0.51
N GLY A 32 2.27 2.53 -0.62
CA GLY A 32 2.18 1.55 0.45
C GLY A 32 3.23 0.46 0.31
N SER A 33 3.44 -0.27 1.40
CA SER A 33 4.46 -1.31 1.50
C SER A 33 4.07 -2.38 2.50
N VAL A 34 4.60 -3.58 2.31
CA VAL A 34 4.44 -4.71 3.23
C VAL A 34 5.72 -5.51 3.34
N ASP A 35 6.05 -5.90 4.57
CA ASP A 35 7.11 -6.84 4.85
C ASP A 35 6.55 -8.25 4.72
N LEU A 36 7.08 -9.01 3.76
CA LEU A 36 6.69 -10.40 3.54
C LEU A 36 7.61 -11.25 4.40
N THR A 37 7.22 -11.48 5.65
CA THR A 37 8.02 -12.27 6.59
C THR A 37 8.08 -13.73 6.16
N ASN A 38 9.22 -14.38 6.39
CA ASN A 38 9.42 -15.82 6.21
C ASN A 38 8.69 -16.63 7.30
N ALA A 39 7.39 -16.43 7.48
CA ALA A 39 6.60 -17.26 8.38
C ALA A 39 6.69 -18.71 7.85
N ASP A 40 7.34 -19.57 8.64
CA ASP A 40 7.43 -21.02 8.45
C ASP A 40 8.33 -21.56 7.33
N VAL A 41 9.47 -20.92 7.04
CA VAL A 41 10.53 -21.56 6.22
C VAL A 41 11.24 -22.67 7.01
N THR A 42 10.69 -23.89 6.94
CA THR A 42 11.43 -25.08 7.35
C THR A 42 12.33 -25.54 6.19
N PRO A 43 13.64 -25.78 6.43
CA PRO A 43 14.60 -26.13 5.37
C PRO A 43 14.34 -27.49 4.69
N PHE A 44 13.32 -28.23 5.13
CA PHE A 44 12.93 -29.55 4.61
C PHE A 44 11.46 -29.64 4.18
N ALA A 45 10.73 -28.52 4.11
CA ALA A 45 9.38 -28.54 3.56
C ALA A 45 9.43 -28.96 2.07
N VAL A 46 8.79 -30.08 1.75
CA VAL A 46 8.65 -30.60 0.38
C VAL A 46 7.69 -29.73 -0.45
N SER A 47 6.99 -28.79 0.19
CA SER A 47 5.99 -27.93 -0.43
C SER A 47 6.45 -26.47 -0.47
N PRO A 48 6.24 -25.76 -1.59
CA PRO A 48 6.60 -24.35 -1.71
C PRO A 48 5.76 -23.51 -0.75
N ILE A 49 6.44 -22.78 0.15
CA ILE A 49 5.79 -21.75 0.97
C ILE A 49 5.40 -20.64 0.03
N THR A 50 4.11 -20.28 0.05
CA THR A 50 3.52 -19.22 -0.77
C THR A 50 2.69 -18.33 0.15
N MET A 51 2.99 -17.04 0.15
CA MET A 51 2.15 -16.01 0.72
C MET A 51 1.74 -15.10 -0.42
N GLU A 52 0.45 -14.98 -0.67
CA GLU A 52 -0.12 -14.17 -1.73
C GLU A 52 -1.32 -13.41 -1.17
N THR A 53 -1.43 -12.13 -1.52
CA THR A 53 -2.52 -11.27 -1.07
C THR A 53 -2.88 -10.33 -2.21
N THR A 54 -4.19 -10.17 -2.41
CA THR A 54 -4.75 -9.16 -3.30
C THR A 54 -5.67 -8.25 -2.49
N GLU A 55 -5.44 -6.95 -2.55
CA GLU A 55 -6.25 -5.96 -1.83
C GLU A 55 -6.43 -4.66 -2.62
N ASN A 56 -7.44 -3.86 -2.25
CA ASN A 56 -7.70 -2.56 -2.86
C ASN A 56 -7.08 -1.45 -1.99
N VAL A 57 -6.09 -0.76 -2.53
CA VAL A 57 -5.28 0.26 -1.84
C VAL A 57 -4.93 1.39 -2.79
N GLY A 58 -4.92 2.62 -2.28
CA GLY A 58 -4.52 3.79 -3.06
C GLY A 58 -5.37 4.08 -4.29
N GLY A 59 -6.63 3.62 -4.32
CA GLY A 59 -7.52 3.75 -5.49
C GLY A 59 -7.33 2.67 -6.57
N GLY A 60 -6.41 1.73 -6.38
CA GLY A 60 -6.11 0.62 -7.29
C GLY A 60 -6.18 -0.76 -6.62
N THR A 61 -5.89 -1.81 -7.39
CA THR A 61 -5.79 -3.19 -6.91
C THR A 61 -4.32 -3.60 -6.87
N TRP A 62 -3.89 -4.11 -5.72
CA TRP A 62 -2.53 -4.56 -5.46
C TRP A 62 -2.49 -6.06 -5.18
N ASP A 63 -1.76 -6.78 -6.02
CA ASP A 63 -1.43 -8.20 -5.87
C ASP A 63 0.06 -8.34 -5.52
N TYR A 64 0.36 -8.94 -4.37
CA TYR A 64 1.73 -9.10 -3.93
C TYR A 64 1.92 -10.40 -3.18
N GLY A 65 3.18 -10.83 -3.10
CA GLY A 65 3.49 -12.04 -2.39
C GLY A 65 4.92 -12.50 -2.51
N THR A 66 5.15 -13.65 -1.88
CA THR A 66 6.42 -14.37 -1.97
C THR A 66 6.18 -15.86 -2.07
N LYS A 67 7.05 -16.54 -2.82
CA LYS A 67 7.03 -18.01 -2.91
C LYS A 67 8.41 -18.59 -3.01
N SER A 68 8.58 -19.80 -2.50
CA SER A 68 9.75 -20.62 -2.80
C SER A 68 9.63 -21.21 -4.21
N GLU A 69 10.68 -21.11 -5.00
CA GLU A 69 10.74 -21.66 -6.34
C GLU A 69 12.01 -22.45 -6.60
N TRP A 70 11.84 -23.57 -7.30
CA TRP A 70 12.94 -24.41 -7.74
C TRP A 70 13.65 -23.77 -8.93
N GLN A 71 14.97 -23.62 -8.83
CA GLN A 71 15.83 -23.06 -9.90
C GLN A 71 16.64 -24.12 -10.64
N GLY A 72 16.41 -25.41 -10.37
CA GLY A 72 17.27 -26.49 -10.87
C GLY A 72 18.40 -26.84 -9.90
N TRP A 73 19.17 -27.89 -10.23
CA TRP A 73 20.39 -28.32 -9.53
C TRP A 73 20.31 -28.36 -7.99
N LEU A 74 19.18 -28.76 -7.40
CA LEU A 74 19.00 -28.78 -5.93
C LEU A 74 19.01 -27.38 -5.26
N VAL A 75 18.75 -26.33 -6.03
CA VAL A 75 18.71 -24.94 -5.55
C VAL A 75 17.27 -24.44 -5.51
N TRP A 76 16.83 -24.07 -4.32
CA TRP A 76 15.61 -23.31 -4.09
C TRP A 76 15.96 -21.84 -3.89
N LYS A 77 15.21 -20.96 -4.55
CA LYS A 77 15.26 -19.50 -4.34
C LYS A 77 13.89 -19.01 -3.91
N LYS A 78 13.85 -17.85 -3.29
CA LYS A 78 12.60 -17.18 -2.99
C LYS A 78 12.34 -16.11 -4.04
N ARG A 79 11.14 -16.13 -4.60
CA ARG A 79 10.59 -15.05 -5.43
C ARG A 79 9.76 -14.14 -4.56
N VAL A 80 9.89 -12.85 -4.78
CA VAL A 80 8.93 -11.82 -4.33
C VAL A 80 8.33 -11.15 -5.55
N TRP A 81 7.08 -10.72 -5.45
CA TRP A 81 6.44 -9.91 -6.47
C TRP A 81 5.56 -8.81 -5.88
N SER A 82 5.35 -7.80 -6.69
CA SER A 82 4.41 -6.70 -6.46
C SER A 82 3.82 -6.30 -7.81
N ASN A 83 2.51 -6.43 -7.95
CA ASN A 83 1.76 -6.15 -9.15
C ASN A 83 0.64 -5.17 -8.80
N TYR A 84 0.67 -3.97 -9.37
CA TYR A 84 -0.29 -2.92 -9.02
C TYR A 84 -0.97 -2.39 -10.26
N ASN A 85 -2.30 -2.30 -10.22
CA ASN A 85 -3.12 -1.68 -11.26
C ASN A 85 -3.92 -0.54 -10.66
N HIS A 86 -3.77 0.66 -11.21
CA HIS A 86 -4.60 1.80 -10.85
C HIS A 86 -5.43 2.25 -12.07
N PRO A 87 -6.76 2.40 -11.93
CA PRO A 87 -7.65 2.67 -13.07
C PRO A 87 -7.45 4.07 -13.69
N THR A 88 -7.15 5.09 -12.88
CA THR A 88 -7.12 6.50 -13.33
C THR A 88 -5.79 7.23 -13.20
N LYS A 89 -4.86 6.75 -12.35
CA LYS A 89 -3.55 7.36 -12.11
C LYS A 89 -2.44 6.52 -12.72
N ALA A 90 -1.38 7.19 -13.14
CA ALA A 90 -0.13 6.50 -13.37
C ALA A 90 0.43 5.97 -12.05
N HIS A 91 1.19 4.89 -12.12
CA HIS A 91 1.59 4.16 -10.94
C HIS A 91 2.83 3.30 -11.21
N ALA A 92 3.37 2.70 -10.15
CA ALA A 92 4.47 1.75 -10.24
C ALA A 92 4.45 0.76 -9.06
N SER A 93 5.16 -0.34 -9.22
CA SER A 93 5.37 -1.36 -8.21
C SER A 93 6.86 -1.67 -8.04
N THR A 94 7.24 -2.09 -6.83
CA THR A 94 8.60 -2.51 -6.51
C THR A 94 8.55 -3.81 -5.73
N ALA A 95 9.45 -4.74 -6.05
CA ALA A 95 9.67 -5.97 -5.30
C ALA A 95 11.15 -6.03 -4.88
N SER A 96 11.42 -6.29 -3.60
CA SER A 96 12.76 -6.32 -3.04
C SER A 96 13.00 -7.57 -2.20
N ILE A 97 14.16 -8.21 -2.40
CA ILE A 97 14.62 -9.39 -1.67
C ILE A 97 16.12 -9.31 -1.39
N GLY A 98 16.50 -9.19 -0.12
CA GLY A 98 17.90 -8.98 0.27
C GLY A 98 18.49 -7.76 -0.44
N THR A 99 19.52 -7.94 -1.25
CA THR A 99 20.14 -6.87 -2.05
C THR A 99 19.49 -6.68 -3.43
N GLN A 100 18.59 -7.57 -3.84
CA GLN A 100 17.97 -7.54 -5.15
C GLN A 100 16.71 -6.69 -5.10
N THR A 101 16.57 -5.74 -6.02
CA THR A 101 15.38 -4.90 -6.13
C THR A 101 14.98 -4.80 -7.60
N ASN A 102 13.69 -4.95 -7.87
CA ASN A 102 13.12 -4.73 -9.18
C ASN A 102 12.02 -3.67 -9.08
N PHE A 103 12.15 -2.62 -9.87
CA PHE A 103 11.19 -1.54 -10.00
C PHE A 103 10.53 -1.64 -11.39
N SER A 104 9.20 -1.59 -11.43
CA SER A 104 8.45 -1.72 -12.69
C SER A 104 8.67 -0.55 -13.64
N GLY A 105 9.09 0.61 -13.12
CA GLY A 105 9.03 1.87 -13.85
C GLY A 105 7.63 2.48 -13.84
N TYR A 106 7.54 3.67 -14.42
CA TYR A 106 6.29 4.41 -14.58
C TYR A 106 5.34 3.67 -15.52
N THR A 107 4.16 3.34 -15.02
CA THR A 107 3.10 2.63 -15.74
C THR A 107 1.89 3.52 -15.87
N LEU A 108 1.29 3.56 -17.07
CA LEU A 108 0.10 4.37 -17.34
C LEU A 108 -1.13 3.82 -16.60
N SER A 109 -2.13 4.67 -16.40
CA SER A 109 -3.41 4.28 -15.81
C SER A 109 -4.10 3.17 -16.62
N GLY A 110 -4.80 2.27 -15.94
CA GLY A 110 -5.60 1.21 -16.55
C GLY A 110 -4.80 -0.01 -17.00
N THR A 111 -3.47 -0.01 -16.87
CA THR A 111 -2.63 -1.19 -17.04
C THR A 111 -2.03 -1.63 -15.71
N THR A 112 -1.46 -2.83 -15.66
CA THR A 112 -0.81 -3.36 -14.47
C THR A 112 0.68 -3.14 -14.56
N SER A 113 1.26 -2.55 -13.52
CA SER A 113 2.70 -2.55 -13.27
C SER A 113 3.12 -3.89 -12.66
N TYR A 114 4.24 -4.45 -13.11
CA TYR A 114 4.75 -5.74 -12.63
C TYR A 114 6.18 -5.58 -12.11
N ALA A 115 6.44 -6.07 -10.91
CA ALA A 115 7.77 -6.15 -10.33
C ALA A 115 8.01 -7.54 -9.70
N SER A 116 9.18 -8.11 -9.93
CA SER A 116 9.58 -9.37 -9.31
C SER A 116 11.09 -9.48 -9.12
N ALA A 117 11.51 -10.06 -8.00
CA ALA A 117 12.92 -10.28 -7.70
C ALA A 117 13.14 -11.68 -7.11
N LEU A 118 14.33 -12.24 -7.35
CA LEU A 118 14.77 -13.53 -6.83
C LEU A 118 15.95 -13.36 -5.88
N GLY A 119 15.95 -14.13 -4.80
CA GLY A 119 17.00 -14.09 -3.79
C GLY A 119 16.99 -15.31 -2.89
N ASP A 120 17.81 -15.25 -1.85
CA ASP A 120 17.94 -16.36 -0.91
C ASP A 120 16.67 -16.59 -0.10
N LEU A 121 16.42 -17.85 0.29
CA LEU A 121 15.20 -18.25 0.99
C LEU A 121 14.99 -17.49 2.30
N SER A 122 16.07 -17.21 3.03
CA SER A 122 16.04 -16.50 4.31
C SER A 122 16.08 -14.98 4.17
N ALA A 123 16.29 -14.44 2.96
CA ALA A 123 16.44 -13.00 2.78
C ALA A 123 15.15 -12.26 3.19
N GLN A 124 15.27 -11.03 3.68
CA GLN A 124 14.12 -10.17 3.93
C GLN A 124 13.46 -9.79 2.61
N THR A 125 12.13 -9.73 2.60
CA THR A 125 11.34 -9.45 1.40
C THR A 125 10.32 -8.35 1.63
N HIS A 126 10.21 -7.45 0.66
CA HIS A 126 9.31 -6.32 0.71
C HIS A 126 8.62 -6.14 -0.64
N ALA A 127 7.33 -5.79 -0.60
CA ALA A 127 6.57 -5.39 -1.76
C ALA A 127 6.05 -3.96 -1.56
N TYR A 128 6.06 -3.17 -2.63
CA TYR A 128 5.65 -1.78 -2.63
C TYR A 128 4.76 -1.45 -3.83
N TRP A 129 3.88 -0.48 -3.65
CA TRP A 129 3.14 0.19 -4.71
C TRP A 129 3.16 1.71 -4.50
N GLN A 130 3.02 2.46 -5.59
CA GLN A 130 2.87 3.91 -5.55
C GLN A 130 2.09 4.44 -6.74
N THR A 131 1.42 5.56 -6.56
CA THR A 131 0.73 6.33 -7.61
C THR A 131 1.44 7.66 -7.85
N TYR A 132 1.25 8.20 -9.04
CA TYR A 132 1.67 9.55 -9.43
C TYR A 132 0.43 10.39 -9.73
N ASP A 133 0.49 11.67 -9.37
CA ASP A 133 -0.55 12.66 -9.68
C ASP A 133 -0.33 13.32 -11.05
#